data_AF-A0A094IQV3-F1
#
_entry.id   AF-A0A094IQV3-F1
#
_cell.length_a   1.000
_cell.length_b   1.000
_cell.length_c   1.000
_cell.angle_alpha   90.00
_cell.angle_beta   90.00
_cell.angle_gamma   90.00
#
_symmetry.space_group_name_H-M   'P 1'
#
loop_
_entity.id
_entity.type
_entity.pdbx_description
1 polymer ?
#
loop_
_entity_poly.entity_id
_entity_poly.type
_entity_poly.pdbx_seq_one_letter_code
_entity_poly.pdbx_strand_id
1 'polypeptide(L)'
;MKTLSKLITVPLCVFVMAISSLSAQDLGYYIEGEALGVNIYPEQSERLSALRNVAFYRVEVEFDTSVAPTASTNPPMTLWSIRTYYESITTIRAYFWDAQGVPLSSEFFIPFDAATATFSQTYNESLLLISGGDLFDNDRFYASASQEVDGINSLNFINFYSPDVPIHATFEPYPQLLNTNVVAGATLSLMNGTAEESFELVGNVNSIGTYFLSSDADGDGILDEVDLCTASVVAETVSFSGWLDSGVTNYVDADGCTIMDHYAVCLSEEQEQPAPRFSSMLPRLSGPSYCETQVSYNLLNTGVIDYTEARMLRDALYMSYRSGAR
;
A
#
# COMPACT_ATOMS: atom_id res chain seq x y z
N MET A 1 60.95 26.08 12.16
CA MET A 1 59.64 25.49 12.58
C MET A 1 58.81 25.26 11.32
N LYS A 2 58.71 24.01 10.86
CA LYS A 2 57.81 23.58 9.78
C LYS A 2 56.95 22.46 10.35
N THR A 3 55.69 22.75 10.63
CA THR A 3 54.70 21.79 11.13
C THR A 3 54.06 21.10 9.93
N LEU A 4 54.35 19.80 9.76
CA LEU A 4 53.62 18.91 8.85
C LEU A 4 52.27 18.55 9.49
N SER A 5 51.18 19.00 8.89
CA SER A 5 49.83 18.48 9.14
C SER A 5 49.60 17.29 8.21
N LYS A 6 49.43 16.08 8.79
CA LYS A 6 48.98 14.89 8.07
C LYS A 6 47.47 14.94 7.95
N LEU A 7 46.97 15.13 6.72
CA LEU A 7 45.57 14.89 6.38
C LEU A 7 45.33 13.38 6.40
N ILE A 8 44.45 12.92 7.28
CA ILE A 8 43.95 11.53 7.32
C ILE A 8 42.68 11.52 6.48
N THR A 9 42.74 10.95 5.29
CA THR A 9 41.59 10.72 4.41
C THR A 9 40.89 9.45 4.90
N VAL A 10 39.75 9.59 5.56
CA VAL A 10 38.86 8.46 5.89
C VAL A 10 38.01 8.18 4.65
N PRO A 11 38.00 6.96 4.10
CA PRO A 11 37.11 6.63 2.99
C PRO A 11 35.67 6.64 3.51
N LEU A 12 34.89 7.59 2.99
CA LEU A 12 33.44 7.64 3.18
C LEU A 12 32.84 6.47 2.39
N CYS A 13 32.65 5.32 3.05
CA CYS A 13 31.79 4.26 2.52
C CYS A 13 30.37 4.82 2.47
N VAL A 14 29.97 5.33 1.30
CA VAL A 14 28.58 5.61 0.98
C VAL A 14 27.88 4.26 0.89
N PHE A 15 27.23 3.87 1.99
CA PHE A 15 26.26 2.78 2.00
C PHE A 15 25.09 3.26 1.15
N VAL A 16 25.06 2.85 -0.12
CA VAL A 16 23.85 2.93 -0.92
C VAL A 16 22.93 1.86 -0.34
N MET A 17 22.07 2.24 0.61
CA MET A 17 20.88 1.46 0.90
C MET A 17 20.13 1.36 -0.41
N ALA A 18 20.18 0.18 -1.03
CA ALA A 18 19.19 -0.19 -2.02
C ALA A 18 17.87 -0.16 -1.28
N ILE A 19 17.14 0.94 -1.41
CA ILE A 19 15.71 0.96 -1.18
C ILE A 19 15.21 -0.04 -2.22
N SER A 20 14.97 -1.27 -1.77
CA SER A 20 14.23 -2.26 -2.54
C SER A 20 13.01 -1.51 -3.06
N SER A 21 12.85 -1.52 -4.38
CA SER A 21 11.64 -1.07 -5.02
C SER A 21 10.50 -1.76 -4.30
N LEU A 22 9.75 -1.04 -3.46
CA LEU A 22 8.48 -1.51 -2.98
C LEU A 22 7.75 -1.98 -4.25
N SER A 23 7.38 -3.26 -4.27
CA SER A 23 6.46 -3.79 -5.25
C SER A 23 5.29 -2.81 -5.33
N ALA A 24 4.77 -2.58 -6.53
CA ALA A 24 3.68 -1.64 -6.76
C ALA A 24 2.56 -1.86 -5.73
N GLN A 25 2.48 -0.99 -4.73
CA GLN A 25 1.46 -1.06 -3.70
C GLN A 25 0.33 -0.18 -4.14
N ASP A 26 -0.85 -0.75 -4.29
CA ASP A 26 -2.05 0.06 -4.50
C ASP A 26 -2.25 0.89 -3.21
N LEU A 27 -2.05 2.19 -3.33
CA LEU A 27 -2.14 3.15 -2.23
C LEU A 27 -3.51 3.78 -2.27
N GLY A 28 -4.23 3.79 -1.16
CA GLY A 28 -5.52 4.44 -1.01
C GLY A 28 -5.43 5.65 -0.09
N TYR A 29 -6.16 6.72 -0.41
CA TYR A 29 -6.41 7.85 0.47
C TYR A 29 -7.87 7.84 0.87
N TYR A 30 -8.17 8.14 2.12
CA TYR A 30 -9.52 8.41 2.57
C TYR A 30 -9.60 9.79 3.22
N ILE A 31 -10.72 10.45 2.98
CA ILE A 31 -11.05 11.76 3.54
C ILE A 31 -12.48 11.69 4.04
N GLU A 32 -12.69 11.96 5.31
CA GLU A 32 -14.02 11.88 5.93
C GLU A 32 -14.32 13.13 6.76
N GLY A 33 -15.60 13.47 6.84
CA GLY A 33 -16.01 14.72 7.44
C GLY A 33 -17.51 14.90 7.59
N GLU A 34 -17.87 16.10 8.04
CA GLU A 34 -19.25 16.52 8.27
C GLU A 34 -19.75 17.37 7.11
N ALA A 35 -20.93 17.03 6.58
CA ALA A 35 -21.60 17.84 5.58
C ALA A 35 -22.30 19.03 6.23
N LEU A 36 -22.01 20.23 5.72
CA LEU A 36 -22.66 21.48 6.13
C LEU A 36 -23.84 21.82 5.21
N GLY A 37 -23.80 21.34 3.97
CA GLY A 37 -24.89 21.51 3.01
C GLY A 37 -24.66 20.70 1.74
N VAL A 38 -25.77 20.40 1.05
CA VAL A 38 -25.75 19.74 -0.25
C VAL A 38 -26.65 20.53 -1.21
N ASN A 39 -26.05 21.05 -2.28
CA ASN A 39 -26.77 21.67 -3.38
C ASN A 39 -27.01 20.59 -4.44
N ILE A 40 -28.25 20.45 -4.93
CA ILE A 40 -28.61 19.49 -5.96
C ILE A 40 -29.15 20.26 -7.16
N TYR A 41 -28.68 19.91 -8.35
CA TYR A 41 -29.10 20.48 -9.62
C TYR A 41 -29.58 19.34 -10.52
N PRO A 42 -30.73 19.46 -11.22
CA PRO A 42 -31.78 20.41 -10.86
C PRO A 42 -32.30 20.07 -9.46
N GLU A 43 -32.81 21.08 -8.75
CA GLU A 43 -33.26 20.93 -7.36
C GLU A 43 -34.32 19.83 -7.19
N GLN A 44 -35.07 19.50 -8.25
CA GLN A 44 -36.13 18.50 -8.20
C GLN A 44 -35.67 17.06 -8.51
N SER A 45 -34.37 16.77 -8.54
CA SER A 45 -33.90 15.40 -8.77
C SER A 45 -34.39 14.45 -7.67
N GLU A 46 -35.32 13.55 -8.02
CA GLU A 46 -35.78 12.49 -7.13
C GLU A 46 -34.66 11.50 -6.81
N ARG A 47 -33.80 11.23 -7.81
CA ARG A 47 -32.66 10.31 -7.68
C ARG A 47 -31.67 10.80 -6.63
N LEU A 48 -31.34 12.09 -6.63
CA LEU A 48 -30.39 12.68 -5.67
C LEU A 48 -31.06 13.14 -4.36
N SER A 49 -32.38 13.01 -4.23
CA SER A 49 -33.12 13.57 -3.07
C SER A 49 -32.66 13.02 -1.71
N ALA A 50 -32.15 11.78 -1.66
CA ALA A 50 -31.58 11.18 -0.46
C ALA A 50 -30.34 11.96 0.05
N LEU A 51 -29.58 12.58 -0.85
CA LEU A 51 -28.37 13.33 -0.50
C LEU A 51 -28.67 14.64 0.26
N ARG A 52 -29.94 15.06 0.33
CA ARG A 52 -30.34 16.25 1.11
C ARG A 52 -30.15 16.07 2.62
N ASN A 53 -30.11 14.83 3.09
CA ASN A 53 -29.99 14.48 4.49
C ASN A 53 -28.59 14.02 4.89
N VAL A 54 -27.59 14.21 4.02
CA VAL A 54 -26.20 13.85 4.33
C VAL A 54 -25.73 14.67 5.51
N ALA A 55 -25.25 13.98 6.54
CA ALA A 55 -24.59 14.58 7.69
C ALA A 55 -23.10 14.25 7.70
N PHE A 56 -22.72 13.08 7.20
CA PHE A 56 -21.33 12.64 7.12
C PHE A 56 -21.01 12.11 5.74
N TYR A 57 -19.75 12.30 5.33
CA TYR A 57 -19.24 11.78 4.08
C TYR A 57 -17.86 11.17 4.27
N ARG A 58 -17.51 10.24 3.38
CA ARG A 58 -16.16 9.69 3.22
C ARG A 58 -15.89 9.54 1.74
N VAL A 59 -14.75 10.04 1.29
CA VAL A 59 -14.27 9.91 -0.08
C VAL A 59 -12.99 9.11 -0.02
N GLU A 60 -12.91 8.08 -0.85
CA GLU A 60 -11.73 7.25 -1.04
C GLU A 60 -11.19 7.45 -2.45
N VAL A 61 -9.87 7.56 -2.57
CA VAL A 61 -9.16 7.69 -3.85
C VAL A 61 -8.03 6.67 -3.85
N GLU A 62 -8.02 5.79 -4.83
CA GLU A 62 -7.07 4.69 -4.97
C GLU A 62 -6.09 5.00 -6.11
N PHE A 63 -4.82 4.67 -5.90
CA PHE A 63 -3.72 4.95 -6.81
C PHE A 63 -2.96 3.68 -7.17
N ASP A 64 -2.68 3.50 -8.47
CA ASP A 64 -1.68 2.57 -8.96
C ASP A 64 -0.30 3.24 -8.81
N THR A 65 0.48 2.77 -7.82
CA THR A 65 1.81 3.33 -7.59
C THR A 65 2.87 2.80 -8.55
N SER A 66 2.56 1.79 -9.38
CA SER A 66 3.46 1.29 -10.42
C SER A 66 3.69 2.32 -11.55
N VAL A 67 2.72 3.21 -11.76
CA VAL A 67 2.74 4.19 -12.85
C VAL A 67 3.45 5.46 -12.41
N ALA A 68 4.78 5.48 -12.58
CA ALA A 68 5.60 6.63 -12.21
C ALA A 68 4.97 7.95 -12.68
N PRO A 69 4.75 8.93 -11.78
CA PRO A 69 4.04 10.13 -12.15
C PRO A 69 4.80 10.87 -13.22
N THR A 70 4.10 11.17 -14.31
CA THR A 70 4.62 12.08 -15.31
C THR A 70 4.47 13.50 -14.77
N ALA A 71 5.42 13.93 -13.94
CA ALA A 71 5.49 15.31 -13.50
C ALA A 71 5.65 16.19 -14.75
N SER A 72 4.53 16.72 -15.23
CA SER A 72 4.54 17.77 -16.24
C SER A 72 5.13 19.00 -15.59
N THR A 73 6.45 19.16 -15.68
CA THR A 73 7.07 20.48 -15.54
C THR A 73 6.70 21.26 -16.79
N ASN A 74 5.45 21.69 -16.89
CA ASN A 74 5.07 22.65 -17.91
C ASN A 74 6.01 23.88 -17.78
N PRO A 75 6.43 24.50 -18.90
CA PRO A 75 7.50 25.49 -18.98
C PRO A 75 7.19 26.75 -18.15
N PRO A 76 8.14 27.69 -17.94
CA PRO A 76 8.29 28.48 -16.72
C PRO A 76 7.16 29.52 -16.54
N MET A 77 5.99 29.07 -16.09
CA MET A 77 5.13 29.88 -15.24
C MET A 77 5.73 29.76 -13.84
N THR A 78 6.66 30.67 -13.56
CA THR A 78 7.55 30.79 -12.40
C THR A 78 6.89 30.83 -11.01
N LEU A 79 5.65 30.37 -10.86
CA LEU A 79 4.91 30.52 -9.61
C LEU A 79 4.15 29.26 -9.16
N TRP A 80 4.05 28.18 -9.97
CA TRP A 80 3.22 27.01 -9.59
C TRP A 80 3.95 25.69 -9.80
N SER A 81 4.12 24.90 -8.73
CA SER A 81 4.42 23.47 -8.85
C SER A 81 3.12 22.69 -8.83
N ILE A 82 2.43 22.66 -9.95
CA ILE A 82 1.32 21.72 -10.16
C ILE A 82 1.96 20.38 -10.49
N ARG A 83 1.71 19.37 -9.66
CA ARG A 83 2.00 17.99 -10.02
C ARG A 83 0.75 17.36 -10.56
N THR A 84 0.92 16.68 -11.69
CA THR A 84 -0.14 15.98 -12.37
C THR A 84 0.19 14.49 -12.37
N TYR A 85 -0.76 13.67 -11.90
CA TYR A 85 -0.58 12.24 -11.83
C TYR A 85 -1.53 11.55 -12.82
N TYR A 86 -1.14 11.58 -14.09
CA TYR A 86 -1.89 10.95 -15.18
C TYR A 86 -2.01 9.45 -14.98
N GLU A 87 -3.21 8.90 -15.22
CA GLU A 87 -3.49 7.45 -15.22
C GLU A 87 -3.17 6.74 -13.89
N SER A 88 -2.83 7.49 -12.85
CA SER A 88 -2.48 6.94 -11.54
C SER A 88 -3.70 6.63 -10.67
N ILE A 89 -4.80 7.38 -10.83
CA ILE A 89 -6.03 7.13 -10.06
C ILE A 89 -6.72 5.92 -10.66
N THR A 90 -6.86 4.85 -9.89
CA THR A 90 -7.54 3.62 -10.30
C THR A 90 -9.01 3.63 -9.93
N THR A 91 -9.37 4.21 -8.79
CA THR A 91 -10.74 4.23 -8.29
C THR A 91 -11.00 5.46 -7.42
N ILE A 92 -12.23 5.99 -7.50
CA ILE A 92 -12.76 6.99 -6.58
C ILE A 92 -14.08 6.46 -6.01
N ARG A 93 -14.22 6.44 -4.68
CA ARG A 93 -15.47 6.04 -4.01
C ARG A 93 -15.96 7.16 -3.11
N ALA A 94 -17.26 7.36 -3.05
CA ALA A 94 -17.89 8.29 -2.13
C ALA A 94 -18.98 7.57 -1.34
N TYR A 95 -18.95 7.74 -0.03
CA TYR A 95 -19.88 7.16 0.93
C TYR A 95 -20.55 8.29 1.69
N PHE A 96 -21.85 8.15 1.94
CA PHE A 96 -22.65 9.16 2.61
C PHE A 96 -23.49 8.52 3.72
N TRP A 97 -23.60 9.21 4.85
CA TRP A 97 -24.42 8.79 5.98
C TRP A 97 -25.29 9.95 6.48
N ASP A 98 -26.46 9.60 7.03
CA ASP A 98 -27.33 10.55 7.72
C ASP A 98 -26.82 10.89 9.12
N ALA A 99 -27.54 11.78 9.82
CA ALA A 99 -27.19 12.22 11.17
C ALA A 99 -27.25 11.10 12.24
N GLN A 100 -27.87 9.96 11.91
CA GLN A 100 -27.97 8.78 12.76
C GLN A 100 -26.88 7.75 12.45
N GLY A 101 -26.02 8.02 11.45
CA GLY A 101 -24.98 7.11 10.98
C GLY A 101 -25.52 5.99 10.08
N VAL A 102 -26.74 6.13 9.55
CA VAL A 102 -27.29 5.17 8.58
C VAL A 102 -26.77 5.54 7.18
N PRO A 103 -26.23 4.58 6.42
CA PRO A 103 -25.74 4.85 5.07
C PRO A 103 -26.88 5.26 4.13
N LEU A 104 -26.71 6.39 3.44
CA LEU A 104 -27.67 6.96 2.50
C LEU A 104 -27.51 6.31 1.11
N SER A 105 -27.94 5.05 1.01
CA SER A 105 -27.87 4.15 -0.17
C SER A 105 -26.50 4.02 -0.87
N SER A 106 -26.15 2.80 -1.25
CA SER A 106 -24.88 2.47 -1.93
C SER A 106 -24.87 2.79 -3.43
N GLU A 107 -25.94 3.40 -3.95
CA GLU A 107 -26.19 3.52 -5.41
C GLU A 107 -25.55 4.75 -6.06
N PHE A 108 -24.95 5.67 -5.29
CA PHE A 108 -24.16 6.78 -5.85
C PHE A 108 -22.69 6.40 -6.08
N PHE A 109 -22.45 5.10 -6.25
CA PHE A 109 -21.18 4.57 -6.67
C PHE A 109 -20.99 4.91 -8.15
N ILE A 110 -20.03 5.78 -8.45
CA ILE A 110 -19.44 5.85 -9.77
C ILE A 110 -18.13 5.08 -9.65
N PRO A 111 -18.10 3.77 -9.97
CA PRO A 111 -16.83 3.09 -10.14
C PRO A 111 -16.13 3.81 -11.28
N PHE A 112 -15.15 4.64 -10.95
CA PHE A 112 -14.11 4.88 -11.91
C PHE A 112 -13.31 3.58 -11.97
N ASP A 113 -13.48 2.85 -13.07
CA ASP A 113 -12.66 1.70 -13.40
C ASP A 113 -11.82 2.08 -14.62
N ALA A 114 -10.54 2.30 -14.36
CA ALA A 114 -9.57 2.66 -15.39
C ALA A 114 -9.52 1.63 -16.54
N ALA A 115 -9.83 0.35 -16.28
CA ALA A 115 -9.80 -0.71 -17.28
C ALA A 115 -10.97 -0.65 -18.27
N THR A 116 -12.12 -0.09 -17.87
CA THR A 116 -13.32 0.01 -18.70
C THR A 116 -13.59 1.42 -19.24
N ALA A 117 -12.85 2.42 -18.77
CA ALA A 117 -12.91 3.78 -19.29
C ALA A 117 -12.40 3.84 -20.75
N THR A 118 -13.28 4.20 -21.70
CA THR A 118 -12.85 4.58 -23.05
C THR A 118 -12.48 6.06 -23.08
N PHE A 119 -11.21 6.37 -23.31
CA PHE A 119 -10.67 7.72 -23.22
C PHE A 119 -10.77 8.49 -24.56
N SER A 120 -11.70 9.43 -24.70
CA SER A 120 -11.83 10.34 -25.84
C SER A 120 -10.80 11.48 -25.81
N GLN A 121 -9.88 11.52 -26.79
CA GLN A 121 -8.65 12.35 -26.89
C GLN A 121 -8.70 13.87 -26.54
N THR A 122 -9.86 14.43 -26.19
CA THR A 122 -10.04 15.87 -25.96
C THR A 122 -10.10 16.28 -24.48
N TYR A 123 -10.37 15.38 -23.52
CA TYR A 123 -10.48 15.69 -22.08
C TYR A 123 -9.93 14.57 -21.16
N ASN A 124 -8.90 13.86 -21.63
CA ASN A 124 -8.46 12.54 -21.13
C ASN A 124 -7.53 12.58 -19.92
N GLU A 125 -7.95 13.11 -18.78
CA GLU A 125 -7.03 13.25 -17.67
C GLU A 125 -7.74 12.87 -16.36
N SER A 126 -7.49 11.65 -15.83
CA SER A 126 -7.54 11.46 -14.38
C SER A 126 -6.43 12.33 -13.83
N LEU A 127 -6.84 13.45 -13.27
CA LEU A 127 -6.00 14.59 -13.00
C LEU A 127 -6.04 14.80 -11.50
N LEU A 128 -5.02 14.27 -10.83
CA LEU A 128 -4.68 14.74 -9.50
C LEU A 128 -3.88 16.02 -9.67
N LEU A 129 -4.48 17.15 -9.34
CA LEU A 129 -3.82 18.44 -9.24
C LEU A 129 -3.51 18.67 -7.77
N ILE A 130 -2.23 18.77 -7.43
CA ILE A 130 -1.84 19.23 -6.11
C ILE A 130 -1.13 20.56 -6.25
N SER A 131 -1.65 21.56 -5.55
CA SER A 131 -1.08 22.89 -5.53
C SER A 131 -0.63 23.19 -4.11
N GLY A 132 0.69 23.22 -3.92
CA GLY A 132 1.32 23.85 -2.76
C GLY A 132 1.85 25.23 -3.14
N GLY A 133 1.45 26.29 -2.44
CA GLY A 133 2.15 27.58 -2.46
C GLY A 133 1.35 28.85 -2.79
N ASP A 134 1.70 29.91 -2.04
CA ASP A 134 1.61 31.38 -2.13
C ASP A 134 0.44 32.13 -2.81
N LEU A 135 -0.34 31.56 -3.73
CA LEU A 135 -1.45 32.29 -4.35
C LEU A 135 -2.78 32.19 -3.61
N PHE A 136 -2.93 31.16 -2.79
CA PHE A 136 -4.16 30.90 -2.03
C PHE A 136 -3.93 30.76 -0.53
N ASP A 137 -2.71 31.02 -0.03
CA ASP A 137 -2.22 30.80 1.36
C ASP A 137 -2.41 29.37 1.91
N ASN A 138 -2.98 28.45 1.13
CA ASN A 138 -3.62 27.24 1.63
C ASN A 138 -3.20 26.02 0.79
N ASP A 139 -2.92 24.89 1.45
CA ASP A 139 -2.67 23.61 0.77
C ASP A 139 -3.99 23.08 0.20
N ARG A 140 -3.98 22.70 -1.09
CA ARG A 140 -5.18 22.22 -1.79
C ARG A 140 -4.93 20.89 -2.49
N PHE A 141 -5.85 19.97 -2.27
CA PHE A 141 -5.93 18.70 -2.98
C PHE A 141 -7.09 18.75 -3.97
N TYR A 142 -6.79 18.54 -5.24
CA TYR A 142 -7.80 18.39 -6.28
C TYR A 142 -7.64 17.02 -6.92
N ALA A 143 -8.63 16.16 -6.75
CA ALA A 143 -8.75 14.95 -7.56
C ALA A 143 -9.90 15.15 -8.54
N SER A 144 -9.61 14.96 -9.82
CA SER A 144 -10.66 14.84 -10.82
C SER A 144 -10.48 13.58 -11.64
N ALA A 145 -11.59 12.92 -11.91
CA ALA A 145 -11.64 11.80 -12.82
C ALA A 145 -12.81 12.00 -13.79
N SER A 146 -12.52 11.89 -15.07
CA SER A 146 -13.52 11.87 -16.13
C SER A 146 -13.60 10.48 -16.73
N GLN A 147 -14.80 9.95 -16.89
CA GLN A 147 -15.03 8.68 -17.58
C GLN A 147 -16.18 8.82 -18.56
N GLU A 148 -15.97 8.38 -19.80
CA GLU A 148 -17.05 8.18 -20.77
C GLU A 148 -17.61 6.76 -20.62
N VAL A 149 -18.86 6.62 -20.19
CA VAL A 149 -19.57 5.32 -20.10
C VAL A 149 -20.74 5.36 -21.07
N ASP A 150 -20.81 4.46 -22.06
CA ASP A 150 -21.90 4.42 -23.06
C ASP A 150 -22.13 5.76 -23.82
N GLY A 151 -21.07 6.54 -24.07
CA GLY A 151 -21.17 7.86 -24.72
C GLY A 151 -21.45 9.03 -23.77
N ILE A 152 -21.33 8.79 -22.46
CA ILE A 152 -21.74 9.70 -21.40
C ILE A 152 -20.52 10.13 -20.58
N ASN A 153 -20.17 11.41 -20.62
CA ASN A 153 -19.04 11.94 -19.84
C ASN A 153 -19.43 12.17 -18.38
N SER A 154 -19.11 11.24 -17.49
CA SER A 154 -19.08 11.52 -16.06
C SER A 154 -17.82 12.32 -15.71
N LEU A 155 -17.97 13.33 -14.86
CA LEU A 155 -16.87 14.14 -14.39
C LEU A 155 -17.03 14.34 -12.89
N ASN A 156 -16.08 13.78 -12.15
CA ASN A 156 -16.02 13.84 -10.70
C ASN A 156 -14.94 14.83 -10.32
N PHE A 157 -15.31 15.84 -9.53
CA PHE A 157 -14.39 16.79 -8.94
C PHE A 157 -14.44 16.66 -7.43
N ILE A 158 -13.27 16.47 -6.85
CA ILE A 158 -13.07 16.51 -5.42
C ILE A 158 -12.06 17.60 -5.14
N ASN A 159 -12.46 18.60 -4.37
CA ASN A 159 -11.60 19.70 -3.97
C ASN A 159 -11.58 19.78 -2.45
N PHE A 160 -10.39 19.67 -1.87
CA PHE A 160 -10.16 19.94 -0.46
C PHE A 160 -9.19 21.10 -0.33
N TYR A 161 -9.50 21.98 0.59
CA TYR A 161 -8.62 23.08 0.94
C TYR A 161 -8.56 23.22 2.45
N SER A 162 -7.35 23.29 3.00
CA SER A 162 -7.14 23.66 4.40
C SER A 162 -6.40 24.98 4.48
N PRO A 163 -6.96 26.00 5.15
CA PRO A 163 -6.31 27.28 5.25
C PRO A 163 -5.14 27.32 6.23
N ASP A 164 -5.20 26.50 7.27
CA ASP A 164 -4.31 26.66 8.41
C ASP A 164 -3.28 25.54 8.51
N VAL A 165 -3.53 24.38 7.88
CA VAL A 165 -2.71 23.18 8.05
C VAL A 165 -2.42 22.57 6.68
N PRO A 166 -1.16 22.25 6.35
CA PRO A 166 -0.85 21.43 5.19
C PRO A 166 -1.65 20.13 5.21
N ILE A 167 -2.10 19.67 4.05
CA ILE A 167 -2.75 18.37 3.88
C ILE A 167 -1.69 17.30 3.56
N HIS A 168 -0.57 17.70 2.95
CA HIS A 168 0.48 16.79 2.48
C HIS A 168 1.75 16.87 3.32
N ALA A 169 2.36 15.72 3.58
CA ALA A 169 3.66 15.55 4.21
C ALA A 169 4.81 15.62 3.19
N THR A 170 4.65 14.95 2.05
CA THR A 170 5.59 14.92 0.92
C THR A 170 4.84 14.68 -0.38
N PHE A 171 5.46 15.00 -1.51
CA PHE A 171 4.92 14.80 -2.86
C PHE A 171 5.67 13.75 -3.69
N GLU A 172 6.74 13.19 -3.13
CA GLU A 172 7.71 12.36 -3.86
C GLU A 172 7.72 10.92 -3.32
N PRO A 173 7.60 9.88 -4.17
CA PRO A 173 7.14 9.92 -5.58
C PRO A 173 5.63 10.18 -5.71
N TYR A 174 4.85 9.84 -4.67
CA TYR A 174 3.42 10.09 -4.58
C TYR A 174 3.09 10.99 -3.38
N PRO A 175 1.91 11.64 -3.38
CA PRO A 175 1.50 12.53 -2.30
C PRO A 175 1.24 11.76 -1.02
N GLN A 176 2.05 11.95 0.03
CA GLN A 176 1.73 11.40 1.34
C GLN A 176 0.89 12.41 2.11
N LEU A 177 -0.26 11.98 2.60
CA LEU A 177 -1.12 12.81 3.43
C LEU A 177 -0.56 12.90 4.85
N LEU A 178 -0.72 14.04 5.51
CA LEU A 178 -0.48 14.13 6.94
C LEU A 178 -1.56 13.35 7.67
N ASN A 179 -1.17 12.35 8.45
CA ASN A 179 -2.10 11.61 9.30
C ASN A 179 -2.45 12.47 10.53
N THR A 180 -3.35 13.42 10.33
CA THR A 180 -3.80 14.38 11.35
C THR A 180 -5.25 14.76 11.12
N ASN A 181 -5.92 15.20 12.18
CA ASN A 181 -7.20 15.85 12.04
C ASN A 181 -6.98 17.22 11.39
N VAL A 182 -7.53 17.41 10.20
CA VAL A 182 -7.46 18.67 9.45
C VAL A 182 -8.86 19.21 9.35
N VAL A 183 -9.12 20.39 9.94
CA VAL A 183 -10.35 21.14 9.62
C VAL A 183 -10.13 21.80 8.27
N ALA A 184 -10.68 21.19 7.23
CA ALA A 184 -10.60 21.65 5.85
C ALA A 184 -12.00 21.87 5.30
N GLY A 185 -12.15 22.75 4.31
CA GLY A 185 -13.35 22.77 3.50
C GLY A 185 -13.27 21.68 2.43
N ALA A 186 -14.35 20.93 2.27
CA ALA A 186 -14.51 19.97 1.17
C ALA A 186 -15.61 20.46 0.23
N THR A 187 -15.33 20.40 -1.07
CA THR A 187 -16.31 20.50 -2.13
C THR A 187 -16.25 19.25 -2.98
N LEU A 188 -17.32 18.46 -2.96
CA LEU A 188 -17.49 17.29 -3.81
C LEU A 188 -18.53 17.60 -4.88
N SER A 189 -18.14 17.53 -6.15
CA SER A 189 -19.04 17.71 -7.29
C SER A 189 -19.03 16.48 -8.19
N LEU A 190 -20.20 15.86 -8.34
CA LEU A 190 -20.40 14.77 -9.30
C LEU A 190 -21.26 15.28 -10.44
N MET A 191 -20.76 15.19 -11.67
CA MET A 191 -21.51 15.48 -12.89
C MET A 191 -21.69 14.17 -13.67
N ASN A 192 -22.94 13.80 -13.96
CA ASN A 192 -23.24 12.62 -14.78
C ASN A 192 -23.61 13.08 -16.21
N GLY A 193 -22.80 12.71 -17.20
CA GLY A 193 -22.83 13.31 -18.55
C GLY A 193 -24.11 13.17 -19.37
N THR A 194 -25.13 12.43 -18.91
CA THR A 194 -26.41 12.28 -19.62
C THR A 194 -27.51 13.15 -19.09
N ALA A 195 -27.31 13.71 -17.90
CA ALA A 195 -28.37 14.40 -17.19
C ALA A 195 -27.83 15.70 -16.64
N GLU A 196 -28.66 16.73 -16.66
CA GLU A 196 -28.51 18.00 -15.93
C GLU A 196 -28.38 17.81 -14.40
N GLU A 197 -28.18 16.57 -13.95
CA GLU A 197 -28.09 16.15 -12.58
C GLU A 197 -26.65 16.25 -12.07
N SER A 198 -26.43 17.15 -11.11
CA SER A 198 -25.20 17.24 -10.34
C SER A 198 -25.54 17.53 -8.89
N PHE A 199 -24.61 17.25 -8.00
CA PHE A 199 -24.68 17.78 -6.65
C PHE A 199 -23.33 18.36 -6.24
N GLU A 200 -23.40 19.33 -5.34
CA GLU A 200 -22.26 19.93 -4.67
C GLU A 200 -22.45 19.73 -3.17
N LEU A 201 -21.58 18.93 -2.55
CA LEU A 201 -21.52 18.82 -1.09
C LEU A 201 -20.47 19.80 -0.58
N VAL A 202 -20.86 20.62 0.39
CA VAL A 202 -19.97 21.51 1.14
C VAL A 202 -19.88 20.99 2.57
N GLY A 203 -18.67 20.75 3.05
CA GLY A 203 -18.46 20.15 4.37
C GLY A 203 -17.15 20.55 5.03
N ASN A 204 -17.04 20.21 6.31
CA ASN A 204 -15.77 20.18 7.02
C ASN A 204 -15.11 18.81 6.81
N VAL A 205 -13.80 18.76 6.70
CA VAL A 205 -13.00 17.55 6.85
C VAL A 205 -12.70 17.36 8.33
N ASN A 206 -12.83 16.13 8.82
CA ASN A 206 -12.50 15.77 10.20
C ASN A 206 -11.22 14.92 10.25
N SER A 207 -11.03 14.07 9.25
CA SER A 207 -9.96 13.07 9.21
C SER A 207 -9.51 12.84 7.77
N ILE A 208 -8.20 12.74 7.61
CA ILE A 208 -7.52 12.45 6.35
C ILE A 208 -6.52 11.34 6.66
N GLY A 209 -6.46 10.30 5.83
CA GLY A 209 -5.52 9.22 6.03
C GLY A 209 -5.19 8.44 4.76
N THR A 210 -4.22 7.56 4.90
CA THR A 210 -3.79 6.62 3.87
C THR A 210 -4.12 5.21 4.32
N TYR A 211 -4.51 4.35 3.38
CA TYR A 211 -4.65 2.91 3.57
C TYR A 211 -3.93 2.19 2.42
N PHE A 212 -3.43 1.00 2.68
CA PHE A 212 -2.92 0.14 1.63
C PHE A 212 -4.05 -0.78 1.17
N LEU A 213 -4.25 -0.89 -0.13
CA LEU A 213 -5.27 -1.77 -0.72
C LEU A 213 -4.90 -3.23 -0.56
N SER A 214 -3.61 -3.49 -0.57
CA SER A 214 -3.00 -4.76 -0.26
C SER A 214 -2.13 -4.61 0.99
N SER A 215 -2.42 -5.44 1.99
CA SER A 215 -1.62 -5.55 3.21
C SER A 215 -0.46 -6.51 2.94
N ASP A 216 0.69 -6.24 3.54
CA ASP A 216 1.85 -7.14 3.64
C ASP A 216 2.17 -7.12 5.14
N ALA A 217 1.51 -8.02 5.87
CA ALA A 217 1.40 -7.95 7.33
C ALA A 217 2.72 -8.24 8.04
N ASP A 218 3.58 -9.05 7.44
CA ASP A 218 4.89 -9.42 7.97
C ASP A 218 6.05 -8.67 7.32
N GLY A 219 5.81 -7.94 6.23
CA GLY A 219 6.77 -7.06 5.58
C GLY A 219 7.81 -7.83 4.77
N ASP A 220 7.48 -9.02 4.30
CA ASP A 220 8.38 -9.86 3.51
C ASP A 220 8.44 -9.46 2.01
N GLY A 221 7.57 -8.53 1.61
CA GLY A 221 7.50 -7.97 0.27
C GLY A 221 6.45 -8.64 -0.63
N ILE A 222 5.72 -9.63 -0.13
CA ILE A 222 4.59 -10.28 -0.78
C ILE A 222 3.29 -9.80 -0.13
N LEU A 223 2.27 -9.56 -0.95
CA LEU A 223 0.98 -9.09 -0.44
C LEU A 223 0.20 -10.25 0.18
N ASP A 224 -0.44 -10.03 1.33
CA ASP A 224 -1.26 -10.98 2.11
C ASP A 224 -2.28 -11.76 1.26
N GLU A 225 -2.75 -11.17 0.15
CA GLU A 225 -3.72 -11.80 -0.75
C GLU A 225 -3.15 -12.91 -1.64
N VAL A 226 -1.84 -12.88 -1.90
CA VAL A 226 -1.10 -13.88 -2.67
C VAL A 226 -0.05 -14.61 -1.84
N ASP A 227 0.17 -14.17 -0.61
CA ASP A 227 1.07 -14.77 0.35
C ASP A 227 0.46 -16.03 0.99
N LEU A 228 1.11 -17.18 0.76
CA LEU A 228 0.73 -18.45 1.40
C LEU A 228 1.20 -18.55 2.85
N CYS A 229 2.11 -17.67 3.27
CA CYS A 229 2.79 -17.64 4.55
C CYS A 229 2.56 -16.31 5.30
N THR A 230 1.29 -15.97 5.56
CA THR A 230 0.78 -14.74 6.25
C THR A 230 1.48 -14.24 7.54
N ALA A 231 2.47 -14.97 8.07
CA ALA A 231 3.35 -14.55 9.13
C ALA A 231 4.74 -15.16 8.94
N SER A 232 5.48 -14.63 7.97
CA SER A 232 6.85 -14.99 7.62
C SER A 232 7.87 -14.63 8.70
N VAL A 233 8.83 -15.52 8.93
CA VAL A 233 9.95 -15.25 9.84
C VAL A 233 11.01 -14.38 9.14
N VAL A 234 10.89 -13.06 9.22
CA VAL A 234 11.76 -12.08 8.50
C VAL A 234 13.18 -11.86 9.07
N ALA A 235 13.78 -12.89 9.68
CA ALA A 235 15.19 -12.81 10.10
C ALA A 235 16.12 -12.75 8.87
N GLU A 236 17.23 -12.00 8.93
CA GLU A 236 18.17 -11.87 7.79
C GLU A 236 18.78 -13.22 7.35
N THR A 237 19.07 -14.09 8.31
CA THR A 237 19.68 -15.39 8.08
C THR A 237 18.87 -16.52 8.70
N VAL A 238 18.98 -17.71 8.10
CA VAL A 238 18.31 -18.93 8.58
C VAL A 238 19.00 -19.41 9.85
N SER A 239 18.24 -19.52 10.94
CA SER A 239 18.76 -19.95 12.24
C SER A 239 18.01 -21.16 12.79
N PHE A 240 18.77 -22.15 13.27
CA PHE A 240 18.23 -23.36 13.87
C PHE A 240 18.34 -23.31 15.40
N SER A 241 17.30 -23.79 16.08
CA SER A 241 17.18 -23.80 17.55
C SER A 241 17.37 -22.43 18.21
N GLY A 242 17.22 -21.32 17.46
CA GLY A 242 17.30 -19.94 17.96
C GLY A 242 18.70 -19.41 18.31
N TRP A 243 19.78 -20.18 18.07
CA TRP A 243 21.15 -19.73 18.36
C TRP A 243 22.16 -20.10 17.28
N LEU A 244 21.89 -21.12 16.46
CA LEU A 244 22.80 -21.54 15.40
C LEU A 244 22.41 -20.88 14.08
N ASP A 245 23.09 -19.81 13.74
CA ASP A 245 23.00 -19.17 12.42
C ASP A 245 23.71 -20.04 11.37
N SER A 246 23.02 -20.33 10.27
CA SER A 246 23.57 -21.07 9.13
C SER A 246 24.50 -20.22 8.26
N GLY A 247 24.40 -18.88 8.35
CA GLY A 247 25.05 -17.93 7.45
C GLY A 247 24.42 -17.85 6.05
N VAL A 248 23.29 -18.52 5.83
CA VAL A 248 22.51 -18.46 4.59
C VAL A 248 21.41 -17.41 4.76
N THR A 249 21.31 -16.51 3.80
CA THR A 249 20.24 -15.50 3.74
C THR A 249 18.88 -16.18 3.75
N ASN A 250 17.94 -15.66 4.52
CA ASN A 250 16.58 -16.18 4.58
C ASN A 250 15.74 -15.59 3.44
N TYR A 251 15.94 -16.13 2.23
CA TYR A 251 15.20 -15.66 1.05
C TYR A 251 13.70 -15.94 1.18
N VAL A 252 12.89 -15.06 0.58
CA VAL A 252 11.46 -15.26 0.33
C VAL A 252 11.32 -15.92 -1.04
N ASP A 253 10.55 -16.99 -1.13
CA ASP A 253 10.28 -17.68 -2.40
C ASP A 253 9.12 -17.04 -3.18
N ALA A 254 8.72 -17.67 -4.29
CA ALA A 254 7.64 -17.16 -5.12
C ALA A 254 6.24 -17.28 -4.49
N ASP A 255 6.11 -18.09 -3.43
CA ASP A 255 4.87 -18.37 -2.73
C ASP A 255 4.68 -17.44 -1.51
N GLY A 256 5.65 -16.56 -1.23
CA GLY A 256 5.64 -15.66 -0.06
C GLY A 256 6.22 -16.29 1.19
N CYS A 257 6.82 -17.47 1.10
CA CYS A 257 7.36 -18.14 2.28
C CYS A 257 8.86 -17.88 2.39
N THR A 258 9.33 -17.50 3.58
CA THR A 258 10.77 -17.52 3.84
C THR A 258 11.28 -18.95 3.99
N ILE A 259 12.58 -19.16 3.82
CA ILE A 259 13.21 -20.48 4.09
C ILE A 259 12.89 -20.98 5.50
N MET A 260 12.85 -20.08 6.49
CA MET A 260 12.49 -20.43 7.86
C MET A 260 11.06 -20.94 8.00
N ASP A 261 10.11 -20.43 7.21
CA ASP A 261 8.71 -20.87 7.26
C ASP A 261 8.57 -22.30 6.74
N HIS A 262 9.30 -22.66 5.68
CA HIS A 262 9.38 -24.04 5.20
C HIS A 262 9.87 -25.01 6.29
N TYR A 263 10.84 -24.58 7.12
CA TYR A 263 11.28 -25.38 8.26
C TYR A 263 10.28 -25.38 9.42
N ALA A 264 9.58 -24.28 9.66
CA ALA A 264 8.57 -24.18 10.71
C ALA A 264 7.37 -25.12 10.47
N VAL A 265 6.97 -25.30 9.20
CA VAL A 265 5.91 -26.25 8.83
C VAL A 265 6.27 -27.67 9.30
N CYS A 266 7.51 -28.11 9.09
CA CYS A 266 7.98 -29.43 9.52
C CYS A 266 7.88 -29.67 11.03
N LEU A 267 8.12 -28.63 11.84
CA LEU A 267 8.05 -28.73 13.31
C LEU A 267 6.61 -28.95 13.81
N SER A 268 5.62 -28.42 13.09
CA SER A 268 4.21 -28.62 13.44
C SER A 268 3.74 -30.06 13.17
N GLU A 269 4.13 -30.64 12.02
CA GLU A 269 3.76 -32.01 11.64
C GLU A 269 4.34 -33.07 12.60
N GLU A 270 5.54 -32.86 13.12
CA GLU A 270 6.17 -33.77 14.09
C GLU A 270 5.41 -33.83 15.43
N GLN A 271 4.78 -32.73 15.84
CA GLN A 271 4.04 -32.68 17.11
C GLN A 271 2.72 -33.44 17.05
N GLU A 272 2.11 -33.54 15.87
CA GLU A 272 0.81 -34.18 15.69
C GLU A 272 0.89 -35.71 15.55
N GLN A 273 2.06 -36.28 15.26
CA GLN A 273 2.17 -37.74 15.13
C GLN A 273 2.04 -38.44 16.50
N PRO A 274 1.01 -39.30 16.69
CA PRO A 274 0.82 -39.99 17.94
C PRO A 274 1.99 -40.93 18.20
N ALA A 275 2.69 -40.71 19.31
CA ALA A 275 3.85 -41.50 19.69
C ALA A 275 3.52 -43.00 19.66
N PRO A 276 4.27 -43.83 18.91
CA PRO A 276 4.00 -45.26 18.88
C PRO A 276 4.13 -45.85 20.29
N ARG A 277 3.15 -46.67 20.69
CA ARG A 277 2.96 -47.22 22.05
C ARG A 277 4.15 -48.00 22.64
N PHE A 278 5.21 -48.23 21.85
CA PHE A 278 6.43 -48.92 22.26
C PHE A 278 7.70 -48.04 22.27
N SER A 279 7.58 -46.71 22.12
CA SER A 279 8.71 -45.77 22.04
C SER A 279 9.45 -45.50 23.38
N SER A 280 9.06 -46.13 24.49
CA SER A 280 9.61 -45.81 25.82
C SER A 280 11.00 -46.41 26.11
N MET A 281 11.54 -47.28 25.25
CA MET A 281 12.79 -48.01 25.53
C MET A 281 13.91 -47.87 24.48
N LEU A 282 13.70 -47.10 23.41
CA LEU A 282 14.76 -46.82 22.44
C LEU A 282 15.25 -45.39 22.61
N PRO A 283 16.58 -45.15 22.75
CA PRO A 283 17.15 -43.82 22.65
C PRO A 283 16.69 -43.23 21.31
N ARG A 284 15.88 -42.17 21.37
CA ARG A 284 15.53 -41.41 20.17
C ARG A 284 16.83 -40.81 19.64
N LEU A 285 17.31 -41.32 18.51
CA LEU A 285 18.40 -40.67 17.79
C LEU A 285 17.84 -39.30 17.38
N SER A 286 18.31 -38.23 18.02
CA SER A 286 17.89 -36.85 17.73
C SER A 286 18.55 -36.42 16.43
N GLY A 287 17.96 -36.82 15.32
CA GLY A 287 18.29 -36.34 13.99
C GLY A 287 17.18 -35.45 13.44
N PRO A 288 17.50 -34.65 12.41
CA PRO A 288 16.48 -33.92 11.67
C PRO A 288 15.43 -34.87 11.09
N SER A 289 14.19 -34.44 10.99
CA SER A 289 13.16 -35.25 10.35
C SER A 289 13.30 -35.28 8.84
N TYR A 290 12.60 -36.23 8.22
CA TYR A 290 12.55 -36.33 6.78
C TYR A 290 12.07 -35.02 6.15
N CYS A 291 11.05 -34.38 6.72
CA CYS A 291 10.53 -33.09 6.26
C CYS A 291 11.65 -32.03 6.23
N GLU A 292 12.32 -31.79 7.37
CA GLU A 292 13.39 -30.79 7.45
C GLU A 292 14.53 -31.09 6.46
N THR A 293 14.88 -32.36 6.26
CA THR A 293 15.92 -32.70 5.28
C THR A 293 15.51 -32.41 3.84
N GLN A 294 14.22 -32.51 3.51
CA GLN A 294 13.69 -32.26 2.17
C GLN A 294 13.59 -30.77 1.82
N VAL A 295 13.38 -29.89 2.81
CA VAL A 295 13.28 -28.42 2.60
C VAL A 295 14.44 -27.90 1.76
N SER A 296 15.69 -28.17 2.17
CA SER A 296 16.88 -27.70 1.44
C SER A 296 16.98 -28.22 -0.01
N TYR A 297 16.46 -29.41 -0.29
CA TYR A 297 16.47 -29.96 -1.65
C TYR A 297 15.38 -29.33 -2.51
N ASN A 298 14.21 -29.08 -1.94
CA ASN A 298 13.12 -28.41 -2.62
C ASN A 298 13.52 -26.99 -2.99
N LEU A 299 14.08 -26.22 -2.05
CA LEU A 299 14.56 -24.85 -2.29
C LEU A 299 15.67 -24.78 -3.35
N LEU A 300 16.57 -25.76 -3.36
CA LEU A 300 17.58 -25.88 -4.42
C LEU A 300 16.96 -26.17 -5.78
N ASN A 301 15.95 -27.04 -5.82
CA ASN A 301 15.28 -27.45 -7.06
C ASN A 301 14.40 -26.34 -7.65
N THR A 302 13.80 -25.50 -6.79
CA THR A 302 13.07 -24.29 -7.21
C THR A 302 13.99 -23.12 -7.55
N GLY A 303 15.28 -23.22 -7.21
CA GLY A 303 16.28 -22.19 -7.50
C GLY A 303 16.29 -21.02 -6.53
N VAL A 304 15.64 -21.17 -5.36
CA VAL A 304 15.63 -20.17 -4.28
C VAL A 304 17.02 -20.06 -3.64
N ILE A 305 17.74 -21.18 -3.53
CA ILE A 305 19.10 -21.25 -3.01
C ILE A 305 20.03 -21.99 -3.98
N ASP A 306 21.32 -21.71 -3.89
CA ASP A 306 22.33 -22.47 -4.62
C ASP A 306 22.76 -23.76 -3.89
N TYR A 307 23.59 -24.57 -4.56
CA TYR A 307 24.07 -25.84 -4.00
C TYR A 307 24.94 -25.65 -2.74
N THR A 308 25.68 -24.54 -2.66
CA THR A 308 26.55 -24.21 -1.54
C THR A 308 25.71 -23.86 -0.32
N GLU A 309 24.71 -23.00 -0.49
CA GLU A 309 23.75 -22.62 0.52
C GLU A 309 22.94 -23.84 1.01
N ALA A 310 22.45 -24.69 0.11
CA ALA A 310 21.76 -25.92 0.47
C ALA A 310 22.63 -26.88 1.29
N ARG A 311 23.95 -26.87 1.08
CA ARG A 311 24.89 -27.62 1.91
C ARG A 311 25.08 -26.97 3.28
N MET A 312 25.23 -25.65 3.34
CA MET A 312 25.35 -24.91 4.60
C MET A 312 24.12 -25.10 5.48
N LEU A 313 22.92 -25.02 4.92
CA LEU A 313 21.65 -25.27 5.64
C LEU A 313 21.62 -26.68 6.24
N ARG A 314 21.94 -27.71 5.45
CA ARG A 314 21.96 -29.10 5.95
C ARG A 314 23.00 -29.28 7.04
N ASP A 315 24.21 -28.75 6.86
CA ASP A 315 25.29 -28.87 7.86
C ASP A 315 24.89 -28.17 9.16
N ALA A 316 24.33 -26.96 9.10
CA ALA A 316 23.82 -26.23 10.26
C ALA A 316 22.66 -26.98 10.95
N LEU A 317 21.70 -27.50 10.18
CA LEU A 317 20.61 -28.33 10.70
C LEU A 317 21.14 -29.56 11.44
N TYR A 318 22.08 -30.31 10.87
CA TYR A 318 22.66 -31.46 11.58
C TYR A 318 23.45 -31.05 12.83
N MET A 319 24.11 -29.87 12.81
CA MET A 319 24.83 -29.35 13.98
C MET A 319 23.88 -28.92 15.11
N SER A 320 22.72 -28.34 14.81
CA SER A 320 21.72 -27.97 15.83
C SER A 320 21.17 -29.20 16.55
N TYR A 321 20.94 -30.30 15.84
CA TYR A 321 20.48 -31.55 16.42
C TYR A 321 21.56 -32.27 17.25
N ARG A 322 22.83 -32.18 16.85
CA ARG A 322 23.96 -32.81 17.58
C ARG A 322 24.32 -32.10 18.88
N SER A 323 24.08 -30.80 18.95
CA SER A 323 24.40 -29.98 20.12
C SER A 323 23.38 -30.12 21.25
N GLY A 324 22.32 -30.91 21.05
CA GLY A 324 21.35 -31.25 22.10
C GLY A 324 20.45 -30.09 22.50
N ALA A 325 20.37 -29.05 21.67
CA ALA A 325 19.50 -27.89 21.90
C ALA A 325 18.05 -28.22 21.49
N ARG A 326 17.34 -28.96 22.34
CA ARG A 326 15.88 -29.00 22.45
C ARG A 326 15.49 -28.83 23.90
#